data_AF-A0A951YT19-F1
#
_entry.id   AF-A0A951YT19-F1
#
_cell.length_a   1.000
_cell.length_b   1.000
_cell.length_c   1.000
_cell.angle_alpha   90.00
_cell.angle_beta   90.00
_cell.angle_gamma   90.00
#
_symmetry.space_group_name_H-M   'P 1'
#
loop_
_entity.id
_entity.type
_entity.pdbx_description
1 polymer ?
#
loop_
_entity_poly.entity_id
_entity_poly.type
_entity_poly.pdbx_seq_one_letter_code
_entity_poly.pdbx_strand_id
1 'polypeptide(L)' 'MVTTPATTEATLVPLLLETLEALAVAGEVDRACRIAGRACVALRHSDPAASRRFDVWLHRQIKRLNG' A
#
# COMPACT_ATOMS: atom_id res chain seq x y z
N MET A 1 1.44 3.14 29.59
CA MET A 1 0.53 3.09 28.43
C MET A 1 0.75 4.38 27.64
N VAL A 2 1.70 4.38 26.71
CA VAL A 2 1.88 5.45 25.72
C VAL A 2 2.53 4.81 24.50
N THR A 3 1.78 4.77 23.40
CA THR A 3 2.32 4.65 22.05
C THR A 3 1.44 5.55 21.25
N THR A 4 1.87 6.79 21.04
CA THR A 4 1.28 7.72 20.09
C THR A 4 1.66 7.20 18.70
N PRO A 5 0.77 6.48 17.96
CA PRO A 5 1.17 5.79 16.72
C PRO A 5 0.96 6.66 15.47
N ALA A 6 0.30 7.82 15.61
CA ALA A 6 -0.24 8.58 14.48
C ALA A 6 0.84 9.18 13.56
N THR A 7 2.05 9.46 14.04
CA THR A 7 3.08 10.11 13.21
C THR A 7 3.87 9.11 12.38
N THR A 8 4.20 7.93 12.94
CA THR A 8 5.01 6.93 12.23
C THR A 8 4.22 6.26 11.12
N GLU A 9 2.96 5.88 11.36
CA GLU A 9 2.11 5.27 10.32
C GLU A 9 1.82 6.26 9.18
N ALA A 10 1.56 7.53 9.51
CA ALA A 10 1.32 8.58 8.52
C ALA A 10 2.52 8.82 7.57
N THR A 11 3.75 8.62 8.04
CA THR A 11 4.98 8.74 7.22
C THR A 11 5.36 7.43 6.52
N LEU A 12 5.04 6.28 7.12
CA LEU A 12 5.45 4.98 6.61
C LEU A 12 4.55 4.49 5.46
N VAL A 13 3.26 4.85 5.47
CA VAL A 13 2.32 4.56 4.38
C VAL A 13 2.77 5.14 3.02
N PRO A 14 3.11 6.43 2.88
CA PRO A 14 3.59 6.97 1.61
C PRO A 14 4.91 6.32 1.16
N LEU A 15 5.86 6.05 2.07
CA LEU A 15 7.10 5.35 1.73
C LEU A 15 6.87 3.93 1.20
N LEU A 16 5.92 3.20 1.79
CA LEU A 16 5.52 1.89 1.29
C LEU A 16 4.89 2.00 -0.11
N LEU A 17 4.04 2.99 -0.36
CA LEU A 17 3.44 3.21 -1.68
C LEU A 17 4.51 3.57 -2.73
N GLU A 18 5.50 4.40 -2.40
CA GLU A 18 6.64 4.68 -3.29
C GLU A 18 7.43 3.41 -3.61
N THR A 19 7.67 2.56 -2.61
CA THR A 19 8.35 1.28 -2.80
C THR A 19 7.56 0.35 -3.73
N LEU A 20 6.23 0.31 -3.58
CA LEU A 20 5.34 -0.46 -4.45
C LEU A 20 5.36 0.05 -5.89
N GLU A 21 5.35 1.37 -6.10
CA GLU A 21 5.46 1.95 -7.45
C GLU A 21 6.83 1.63 -8.06
N ALA A 22 7.92 1.71 -7.30
CA ALA A 22 9.26 1.36 -7.78
C ALA A 22 9.35 -0.12 -8.22
N LEU A 23 8.73 -1.03 -7.47
CA LEU A 23 8.62 -2.45 -7.86
C LEU A 23 7.81 -2.62 -9.14
N ALA A 24 6.68 -1.92 -9.27
CA ALA A 24 5.86 -1.99 -10.47
C ALA A 24 6.64 -1.48 -11.71
N VAL A 25 7.39 -0.38 -11.58
CA VAL A 25 8.27 0.15 -12.64
C VAL A 25 9.39 -0.83 -13.00
N ALA A 26 9.91 -1.57 -12.01
CA ALA A 26 10.91 -2.61 -12.24
C ALA A 26 10.36 -3.89 -12.91
N GLY A 27 9.05 -3.94 -13.22
CA GLY A 27 8.39 -5.12 -13.80
C GLY A 27 7.92 -6.15 -12.75
N GLU A 28 8.17 -5.90 -11.47
CA GLU A 28 7.79 -6.76 -10.34
C GLU A 28 6.34 -6.50 -9.87
N VAL A 29 5.43 -6.24 -10.83
CA VAL A 29 4.05 -5.78 -10.53
C VAL A 29 3.27 -6.81 -9.72
N ASP A 30 3.43 -8.10 -10.03
CA ASP A 30 2.77 -9.19 -9.29
C ASP A 30 3.20 -9.24 -7.81
N ARG A 31 4.50 -9.06 -7.55
CA ARG A 31 5.04 -8.97 -6.19
C ARG A 31 4.50 -7.73 -5.47
N ALA A 32 4.47 -6.59 -6.16
CA ALA A 32 3.95 -5.35 -5.61
C ALA A 32 2.44 -5.46 -5.27
N CYS A 33 1.64 -6.08 -6.14
CA CYS A 33 0.22 -6.35 -5.89
C CYS A 33 0.01 -7.23 -4.64
N ARG A 34 0.79 -8.30 -4.47
CA ARG A 34 0.71 -9.15 -3.26
C ARG A 34 1.03 -8.38 -1.97
N ILE A 35 2.05 -7.51 -2.01
CA ILE A 35 2.42 -6.68 -0.84
C ILE A 35 1.32 -5.66 -0.53
N ALA A 36 0.78 -4.98 -1.55
CA ALA A 36 -0.31 -4.03 -1.39
C ALA A 36 -1.58 -4.67 -0.79
N GLY A 37 -1.95 -5.87 -1.25
CA GLY A 37 -3.09 -6.60 -0.69
C GLY A 37 -2.89 -6.97 0.79
N ARG A 38 -1.70 -7.42 1.17
CA ARG A 38 -1.36 -7.68 2.58
C ARG A 38 -1.43 -6.42 3.44
N ALA A 39 -0.92 -5.29 2.94
CA ALA A 39 -0.99 -4.01 3.65
C ALA A 39 -2.44 -3.55 3.86
N CYS A 40 -3.29 -3.73 2.84
CA CYS A 40 -4.71 -3.42 2.91
C CYS A 40 -5.41 -4.18 4.06
N VAL A 41 -5.15 -5.49 4.18
CA VAL A 41 -5.70 -6.34 5.25
C VAL A 41 -5.16 -5.94 6.63
N ALA A 42 -3.84 -5.70 6.73
CA ALA A 42 -3.20 -5.33 8.00
C ALA A 42 -3.70 -4.00 8.56
N LEU A 43 -3.99 -3.03 7.68
CA LEU A 43 -4.43 -1.69 8.07
C LEU A 43 -5.96 -1.53 8.15
N ARG A 44 -6.73 -2.52 7.70
CA ARG A 44 -8.19 -2.43 7.57
C ARG A 44 -8.89 -1.98 8.86
N HIS A 45 -8.38 -2.41 10.02
CA HIS A 45 -8.96 -2.11 11.32
C HIS A 45 -8.25 -0.97 12.06
N SER A 46 -6.94 -0.80 11.86
CA SER A 46 -6.14 0.20 12.56
C SER A 46 -6.16 1.58 11.88
N ASP A 47 -6.08 1.60 10.54
CA ASP A 47 -6.13 2.82 9.73
C ASP A 47 -6.85 2.56 8.39
N PRO A 48 -8.19 2.70 8.38
CA PRO A 48 -9.00 2.51 7.18
C PRO A 48 -8.63 3.48 6.04
N ALA A 49 -8.11 4.66 6.36
CA ALA A 49 -7.71 5.64 5.36
C ALA A 49 -6.44 5.20 4.63
N ALA A 50 -5.44 4.69 5.36
CA ALA A 50 -4.27 4.09 4.76
C ALA A 50 -4.59 2.82 3.98
N SER A 51 -5.42 1.93 4.54
CA SER A 51 -5.91 0.72 3.85
C SER A 51 -6.50 1.05 2.47
N ARG A 52 -7.36 2.08 2.40
CA ARG A 52 -7.96 2.55 1.14
C ARG A 52 -6.93 3.05 0.12
N ARG A 53 -5.82 3.67 0.55
CA ARG A 53 -4.76 4.13 -0.37
C ARG A 53 -4.08 2.96 -1.06
N PHE A 54 -3.78 1.88 -0.34
CA PHE A 54 -3.22 0.66 -0.94
C PHE A 54 -4.19 -0.02 -1.89
N ASP A 55 -5.48 -0.06 -1.55
CA ASP A 55 -6.53 -0.62 -2.42
C ASP A 55 -6.70 0.16 -3.73
N VAL A 56 -6.68 1.49 -3.66
CA VAL A 56 -6.70 2.36 -4.86
C VAL A 56 -5.48 2.13 -5.73
N TRP A 57 -4.29 2.04 -5.13
CA TRP A 57 -3.06 1.76 -5.86
C TRP A 57 -3.12 0.40 -6.56
N LEU A 58 -3.57 -0.65 -5.86
CA LEU A 58 -3.71 -2.00 -6.38
C LEU A 58 -4.65 -2.05 -7.59
N HIS A 59 -5.86 -1.47 -7.45
CA HIS A 59 -6.81 -1.39 -8.57
C HIS A 59 -6.25 -0.66 -9.78
N ARG A 60 -5.46 0.41 -9.56
CA ARG A 60 -4.82 1.16 -10.65
C ARG A 60 -3.80 0.31 -11.40
N GLN A 61 -2.95 -0.46 -10.70
CA GLN A 61 -1.95 -1.30 -11.36
C GLN A 61 -2.59 -2.50 -12.07
N ILE A 62 -3.63 -3.11 -11.50
CA ILE A 62 -4.40 -4.17 -12.18
C ILE A 62 -5.00 -3.65 -13.49
N LYS A 63 -5.56 -2.42 -13.49
CA LYS A 63 -6.05 -1.80 -14.73
C LYS A 63 -4.94 -1.56 -15.76
N ARG A 64 -3.73 -1.21 -15.34
CA ARG A 64 -2.57 -1.04 -16.24
C ARG A 64 -2.08 -2.36 -16.83
N LEU A 65 -2.23 -3.47 -16.12
CA LEU A 65 -1.87 -4.82 -16.57
C LEU A 65 -2.89 -5.41 -17.57
N ASN A 66 -4.16 -5.04 -17.42
CA ASN A 66 -5.26 -5.60 -18.22
C ASN A 66 -5.66 -4.70 -19.42
N GLY A 67 -4.89 -3.64 -19.70
CA GLY A 67 -5.17 -2.65 -20.73
C GLY A 67 -4.11 -2.58 -21.82
#